data_AF-A0A7C5T4P3-F1
#
_entry.id   AF-A0A7C5T4P3-F1
#
_cell.length_a   1.000
_cell.length_b   1.000
_cell.length_c   1.000
_cell.angle_alpha   90.00
_cell.angle_beta   90.00
_cell.angle_gamma   90.00
#
_symmetry.space_group_name_H-M   'P 1'
#
loop_
_entity.id
_entity.type
_entity.pdbx_description
1 polymer ?
#
loop_
_entity_poly.entity_id
_entity_poly.type
_entity_poly.pdbx_seq_one_letter_code
_entity_poly.pdbx_strand_id
1 'polypeptide(L)'
;MCEVRRVFRTQDGKYDALLCFTLGGRRYYAVFTGLARQPREVKVVEATGGVVRVEVLDEFGRGFLSCSIDRRYFEEGFFSSRCAPGVLWIVSEEEFLRHRGCAEAEREG
;
A
#
# COMPACT_ATOMS: atom_id res chain seq x y z
N MET A 1 -11.82 -4.62 -4.65
CA MET A 1 -12.08 -4.03 -3.31
C MET A 1 -10.84 -3.26 -2.92
N CYS A 2 -10.98 -2.04 -2.41
CA CYS A 2 -9.86 -1.18 -1.97
C CYS A 2 -10.27 -0.48 -0.66
N GLU A 3 -9.46 -0.56 0.38
CA GLU A 3 -9.75 0.03 1.69
C GLU A 3 -8.51 0.61 2.38
N VAL A 4 -8.73 1.67 3.15
CA VAL A 4 -7.76 2.20 4.10
C VAL A 4 -7.97 1.48 5.44
N ARG A 5 -7.05 0.60 5.83
CA ARG A 5 -7.17 -0.21 7.06
C ARG A 5 -6.86 0.59 8.31
N ARG A 6 -5.77 1.36 8.25
CA ARG A 6 -5.25 2.10 9.40
C ARG A 6 -4.47 3.31 8.93
N VAL A 7 -4.60 4.40 9.67
CA VAL A 7 -3.83 5.63 9.46
C VAL A 7 -3.23 6.04 10.79
N PHE A 8 -1.96 6.41 10.77
CA PHE A 8 -1.20 6.88 11.91
C PHE A 8 -0.68 8.28 11.60
N ARG A 9 -0.79 9.18 12.57
CA ARG A 9 -0.11 10.48 12.49
C ARG A 9 1.28 10.34 13.11
N THR A 10 2.31 10.75 12.38
CA THR A 10 3.70 10.71 12.84
C THR A 10 4.04 11.98 13.65
N GLN A 11 5.14 11.94 14.40
CA GLN A 11 5.58 13.08 15.24
C GLN A 11 5.92 14.33 14.42
N ASP A 12 6.40 14.16 13.18
CA ASP A 12 6.69 15.26 12.25
C ASP A 12 5.42 15.82 11.55
N GLY A 13 4.23 15.41 12.01
CA GLY A 13 2.95 15.91 11.52
C GLY A 13 2.48 15.28 10.21
N LYS A 14 3.21 14.29 9.67
CA LYS A 14 2.82 13.52 8.48
C LYS A 14 1.92 12.33 8.86
N TYR A 15 1.58 11.53 7.85
CA TYR A 15 0.73 10.36 8.01
C TYR A 15 1.38 9.12 7.40
N ASP A 16 1.28 8.01 8.13
CA ASP A 16 1.56 6.68 7.60
C ASP A 16 0.24 5.93 7.49
N ALA A 17 0.06 5.12 6.45
CA ALA A 17 -1.18 4.39 6.22
C ALA A 17 -0.93 2.98 5.73
N LEU A 18 -1.70 2.06 6.31
CA LEU A 18 -1.85 0.69 5.84
C LEU A 18 -3.13 0.61 5.01
N LEU A 19 -2.98 0.18 3.78
CA LEU A 19 -4.02 0.00 2.80
C LEU A 19 -4.13 -1.49 2.45
N CYS A 20 -5.31 -1.89 2.00
CA CYS A 20 -5.58 -3.22 1.50
C CYS A 20 -6.36 -3.12 0.20
N PHE A 21 -5.96 -3.85 -0.83
CA PHE A 21 -6.72 -3.89 -2.08
C PHE A 21 -6.60 -5.25 -2.77
N THR A 22 -7.49 -5.49 -3.72
CA THR A 22 -7.53 -6.70 -4.54
C THR A 22 -7.21 -6.38 -5.98
N LEU A 23 -6.26 -7.12 -6.56
CA LEU A 23 -5.87 -7.05 -7.96
C LEU A 23 -5.79 -8.47 -8.53
N GLY A 24 -6.44 -8.73 -9.67
CA GLY A 24 -6.44 -10.06 -10.29
C GLY A 24 -6.93 -11.20 -9.37
N GLY A 25 -7.86 -10.91 -8.46
CA GLY A 25 -8.37 -11.87 -7.46
C GLY A 25 -7.46 -12.10 -6.25
N ARG A 26 -6.25 -11.53 -6.23
CA ARG A 26 -5.30 -11.62 -5.11
C ARG A 26 -5.35 -10.37 -4.25
N ARG A 27 -5.16 -10.51 -2.94
CA ARG A 27 -5.15 -9.40 -1.97
C ARG A 27 -3.72 -8.94 -1.69
N TYR A 28 -3.55 -7.63 -1.58
CA TYR A 28 -2.28 -6.99 -1.29
C TYR A 28 -2.44 -5.99 -0.15
N TYR A 29 -1.41 -5.91 0.69
CA TYR A 29 -1.25 -4.87 1.69
C TYR A 29 -0.24 -3.85 1.19
N ALA A 30 -0.60 -2.57 1.29
CA ALA A 30 0.28 -1.48 0.93
C ALA A 30 0.52 -0.56 2.12
N VAL A 31 1.78 -0.25 2.40
CA VAL A 31 2.16 0.72 3.42
C VAL A 31 2.70 1.97 2.74
N PHE A 32 2.02 3.08 2.95
CA PHE A 32 2.50 4.41 2.60
C PHE A 32 3.06 5.09 3.84
N THR A 33 4.26 5.66 3.73
CA THR A 33 4.85 6.44 4.82
C THR A 33 5.11 7.89 4.40
N GLY A 34 5.04 8.82 5.36
CA GLY A 34 5.38 10.22 5.12
C GLY A 34 4.39 11.00 4.26
N LEU A 35 3.12 10.61 4.25
CA LEU A 35 2.07 11.30 3.51
C LEU A 35 1.83 12.70 4.09
N ALA A 36 1.76 13.71 3.21
CA ALA A 36 1.52 15.10 3.60
C ALA A 36 0.08 15.38 4.08
N ARG A 37 -0.86 14.47 3.82
CA ARG A 37 -2.29 14.60 4.15
C ARG A 37 -2.82 13.26 4.66
N GLN A 38 -3.91 13.32 5.42
CA GLN A 38 -4.60 12.13 5.88
C GLN A 38 -5.28 11.41 4.70
N PRO A 39 -4.91 10.15 4.41
CA PRO A 39 -5.60 9.35 3.39
C PRO A 39 -6.99 8.94 3.88
N ARG A 40 -7.98 9.02 2.99
CA ARG A 40 -9.36 8.59 3.24
C ARG A 40 -9.80 7.48 2.31
N GLU A 41 -9.35 7.53 1.07
CA GLU A 41 -9.68 6.53 0.06
C GLU A 41 -8.42 6.18 -0.73
N VAL A 42 -8.39 4.94 -1.23
CA VAL A 42 -7.37 4.47 -2.17
C VAL A 42 -8.06 3.93 -3.41
N LYS A 43 -7.58 4.36 -4.57
CA LYS A 43 -8.01 3.87 -5.87
C LYS A 43 -6.89 3.09 -6.51
N VAL A 44 -7.23 1.98 -7.14
CA VAL A 44 -6.29 1.16 -7.90
C VAL A 44 -6.84 1.04 -9.30
N VAL A 45 -6.05 1.43 -10.29
CA VAL A 45 -6.45 1.47 -11.69
C VAL A 45 -5.42 0.70 -12.51
N GLU A 46 -5.88 -0.28 -13.28
CA GLU A 46 -5.05 -0.95 -14.28
C GLU A 46 -4.93 -0.03 -15.51
N ALA A 47 -3.73 0.48 -15.75
CA ALA A 47 -3.39 1.27 -16.92
C ALA A 47 -2.88 0.37 -18.06
N THR A 48 -2.81 0.92 -19.27
CA THR A 48 -2.26 0.22 -20.43
C THR A 48 -0.79 -0.14 -20.24
N GLY A 49 -0.35 -1.25 -20.83
CA GLY A 49 1.06 -1.66 -20.82
C GLY A 49 1.50 -2.36 -19.53
N GLY A 50 0.58 -2.99 -18.79
CA GLY A 50 0.92 -3.74 -17.59
C GLY A 50 1.30 -2.86 -16.40
N VAL A 51 0.82 -1.61 -16.37
CA VAL A 51 1.07 -0.70 -15.25
C VAL A 51 -0.16 -0.64 -14.37
N VAL A 52 0.01 -0.78 -13.06
CA VAL A 52 -1.01 -0.56 -12.04
C VAL A 52 -0.73 0.79 -11.38
N ARG A 53 -1.73 1.66 -11.35
CA ARG A 53 -1.68 2.93 -10.64
C ARG A 53 -2.40 2.83 -9.32
N VAL A 54 -1.72 3.18 -8.24
CA VAL A 54 -2.29 3.30 -6.89
C VAL A 54 -2.36 4.77 -6.53
N GLU A 55 -3.57 5.28 -6.37
CA GLU A 55 -3.85 6.68 -6.03
C GLU A 55 -4.42 6.77 -4.62
N VAL A 56 -3.97 7.77 -3.86
CA VAL A 56 -4.42 8.03 -2.51
C VAL A 56 -5.12 9.38 -2.46
N LEU A 57 -6.34 9.37 -1.93
CA LEU A 57 -7.27 10.50 -1.96
C LEU A 57 -7.52 11.03 -0.54
N ASP A 58 -7.68 12.35 -0.44
CA ASP A 58 -8.06 13.04 0.79
C ASP A 58 -9.58 12.95 1.06
N GLU A 59 -10.04 13.59 2.13
CA GLU A 59 -11.47 13.63 2.52
C GLU A 59 -12.38 14.33 1.51
N PHE A 60 -11.80 15.11 0.59
CA PHE A 60 -12.53 15.79 -0.48
C PHE A 60 -12.48 14.99 -1.78
N GLY A 61 -11.97 13.75 -1.75
CA GLY A 61 -11.80 12.92 -2.94
C GLY A 61 -10.71 13.43 -3.89
N ARG A 62 -9.77 14.28 -3.42
CA ARG A 62 -8.68 14.78 -4.25
C ARG A 62 -7.46 13.88 -4.08
N GLY A 63 -6.97 13.35 -5.21
CA GLY A 63 -5.71 12.61 -5.25
C GLY A 63 -4.54 13.50 -4.86
N PHE A 64 -3.72 13.06 -3.91
CA PHE A 64 -2.51 13.79 -3.49
C PHE A 64 -1.25 12.93 -3.52
N LEU A 65 -1.38 11.63 -3.78
CA LEU A 65 -0.28 10.74 -4.10
C LEU A 65 -0.73 9.77 -5.20
N SER A 66 0.16 9.47 -6.13
CA SER A 66 -0.02 8.46 -7.17
C SER A 66 1.30 7.72 -7.40
N CYS A 67 1.28 6.39 -7.32
CA CYS A 67 2.39 5.51 -7.69
C CYS A 67 2.01 4.70 -8.92
N SER A 68 2.89 4.66 -9.93
CA SER A 68 2.77 3.74 -11.07
C SER A 68 3.72 2.57 -10.86
N ILE A 69 3.18 1.36 -10.94
CA ILE A 69 3.87 0.14 -10.52
C ILE A 69 3.68 -0.88 -11.63
N ASP A 70 4.75 -1.48 -12.10
CA ASP A 70 4.67 -2.55 -13.10
C ASP A 70 3.96 -3.78 -12.49
N ARG A 71 3.04 -4.39 -13.26
CA ARG A 71 2.25 -5.55 -12.87
C ARG A 71 3.13 -6.71 -12.42
N ARG A 72 4.34 -6.87 -12.98
CA ARG A 72 5.30 -7.92 -12.61
C ARG A 72 5.59 -7.93 -11.10
N TYR A 73 5.59 -6.76 -10.46
CA TYR A 73 5.87 -6.65 -9.03
C TYR A 73 4.73 -7.21 -8.16
N PHE A 74 3.49 -7.23 -8.67
CA PHE A 74 2.37 -7.88 -8.01
C PHE A 74 2.41 -9.40 -8.18
N GLU A 75 3.02 -9.88 -9.27
CA GLU A 75 3.26 -11.30 -9.52
C GLU A 75 4.36 -11.84 -8.59
N GLU A 76 5.44 -11.07 -8.42
CA GLU A 76 6.52 -11.32 -7.44
C GLU A 76 6.04 -11.32 -5.99
N GLY A 77 4.93 -10.63 -5.70
CA GLY A 77 4.30 -10.60 -4.37
C GLY A 77 4.93 -9.62 -3.38
N PHE A 78 6.02 -8.94 -3.74
CA PHE A 78 6.66 -7.92 -2.91
C PHE A 78 7.25 -6.79 -3.76
N PHE A 79 7.12 -5.56 -3.28
CA PHE A 79 7.65 -4.37 -3.94
C PHE A 79 7.90 -3.23 -2.95
N SER A 80 8.92 -2.42 -3.22
CA SER A 80 9.13 -1.16 -2.51
C SER A 80 9.59 -0.07 -3.48
N SER A 81 9.07 1.15 -3.31
CA SER A 81 9.49 2.29 -4.11
C SER A 81 9.26 3.60 -3.38
N ARG A 82 10.06 4.61 -3.71
CA ARG A 82 9.82 5.98 -3.29
C ARG A 82 8.84 6.63 -4.25
N CYS A 83 7.75 7.19 -3.74
CA CYS A 83 6.77 7.93 -4.52
C CYS A 83 6.59 9.30 -3.88
N ALA A 84 6.84 10.41 -4.56
CA ALA A 84 6.60 11.71 -3.93
C ALA A 84 5.13 11.86 -3.48
N PRO A 85 4.81 12.25 -2.22
CA PRO A 85 5.70 12.68 -1.13
C PRO A 85 6.15 11.61 -0.08
N GLY A 86 6.02 10.31 -0.32
CA GLY A 86 6.33 9.22 0.61
C GLY A 86 7.10 8.00 0.07
N VAL A 87 7.01 6.89 0.79
CA VAL A 87 7.49 5.56 0.36
C VAL A 87 6.31 4.60 0.33
N LEU A 88 6.23 3.78 -0.71
CA LEU A 88 5.26 2.71 -0.87
C LEU A 88 5.94 1.36 -0.72
N TRP A 89 5.39 0.52 0.14
CA TRP A 89 5.67 -0.91 0.23
C TRP A 89 4.42 -1.68 -0.15
N ILE A 90 4.52 -2.67 -1.03
CA ILE A 90 3.44 -3.59 -1.35
C ILE A 90 3.90 -5.00 -1.02
N VAL A 91 3.03 -5.76 -0.36
CA VAL A 91 3.24 -7.16 -0.06
C VAL A 91 1.93 -7.90 -0.30
N SER A 92 1.97 -9.07 -0.94
CA SER A 92 0.79 -9.90 -1.10
C SER A 92 0.33 -10.43 0.25
N GLU A 93 -0.94 -10.81 0.37
CA GLU A 93 -1.46 -11.40 1.62
C GLU A 93 -0.70 -12.67 2.01
N GLU A 94 -0.32 -13.50 1.04
CA GLU A 94 0.45 -14.72 1.29
C GLU A 94 1.82 -14.42 1.91
N GLU A 95 2.56 -13.46 1.35
CA GLU A 95 3.87 -13.04 1.90
C GLU A 95 3.70 -12.35 3.26
N PHE A 96 2.68 -11.50 3.42
CA PHE A 96 2.38 -10.86 4.71
C PHE A 96 2.12 -11.89 5.81
N LEU A 97 1.29 -12.91 5.51
CA LEU A 97 0.95 -13.98 6.45
C LEU A 97 2.15 -14.90 6.74
N ARG A 98 2.98 -15.21 5.73
CA ARG A 98 4.22 -15.99 5.92
C ARG A 98 5.14 -15.32 6.94
N HIS A 99 5.38 -14.02 6.78
CA HIS A 99 6.26 -13.27 7.69
C HIS A 99 5.64 -12.99 9.06
N ARG A 100 4.31 -12.82 9.14
CA ARG A 100 3.62 -12.73 10.43
C ARG A 100 3.73 -14.05 11.20
N GLY A 101 3.59 -15.19 10.52
CA GLY A 101 3.81 -16.51 11.11
C GLY A 101 5.25 -16.69 11.62
N CYS A 102 6.26 -16.14 10.93
CA CYS A 102 7.64 -16.12 11.42
C CYS A 102 7.80 -15.26 12.69
N ALA A 103 7.24 -14.05 12.71
CA ALA A 103 7.34 -13.15 13.86
C ALA A 103 6.57 -13.66 15.11
N GLU A 104 5.51 -14.43 14.90
CA GLU A 104 4.77 -15.11 15.98
C GLU A 104 5.55 -16.36 16.45
N ALA A 105 6.15 -17.15 15.54
CA ALA A 105 6.99 -18.31 15.90
C ALA A 105 8.29 -17.93 16.63
N GLU A 106 8.92 -16.79 16.31
CA GLU A 106 10.10 -16.27 17.02
C GLU A 106 9.79 -15.76 18.44
N ARG A 107 8.52 -15.53 18.77
CA ARG A 107 8.09 -15.14 20.12
C ARG A 107 7.76 -16.31 21.03
N GLU A 108 7.54 -17.50 20.45
CA GLU A 108 7.20 -18.73 21.16
C GLU A 108 8.39 -19.71 21.27
N GLY A 109 9.55 -19.34 20.71
CA GLY A 109 10.79 -20.15 20.68
C GLY A 109 11.92 -19.64 21.58
#